data_AF-A0A1Q3SSV0-F1
#
_entry.id   AF-A0A1Q3SSV0-F1
#
_cell.length_a   1.000
_cell.length_b   1.000
_cell.length_c   1.000
_cell.angle_alpha   90.00
_cell.angle_beta   90.00
_cell.angle_gamma   90.00
#
_symmetry.space_group_name_H-M   'P 1'
#
loop_
_entity.id
_entity.type
_entity.pdbx_description
1 polymer ?
#
loop_
_entity_poly.entity_id
_entity_poly.type
_entity_poly.pdbx_seq_one_letter_code
_entity_poly.pdbx_strand_id
1 'polypeptide(L)'
;MSNIKSLCKRVKNTFSDTLSEKPLSAILMLGNLYVSLKHANPEEESLLIQTLSKLKASLTEKQVNRLWGSILSISPKRLGLMTSSNRKSINKLKYEMACDIEYLQHIDIDDLIKAGQSVKFYRFILIAVIRHNLQSKGLSDPFEEEKFDFDALKAVSAEQSECLAEVIKKCPLPSLKVFQALGQKSEIAELLLIDLKDCDDIFEISTAFAQQHPSLREEIAENWKSYLETYELTSAQEKFLTEELPKLKKKFPEFKIVELDSRIRRDNQIEIPHPDRSYYRAVCEGGLSGVASSFGITSGLAQLGFVLSVPAYAVSLPVCVGMHLGLNWMFQRSKENKRETMAPEKESTKREKMSSQYSP
;
A
#
# COMPACT_ATOMS: atom_id res chain seq x y z
N MET A 1 12.53 32.93 15.67
CA MET A 1 13.81 32.23 15.41
C MET A 1 14.25 31.44 16.64
N SER A 2 14.38 30.11 16.68
CA SER A 2 13.58 29.04 16.07
C SER A 2 13.44 27.94 17.14
N ASN A 3 12.19 27.53 17.43
CA ASN A 3 11.89 26.47 18.41
C ASN A 3 12.62 25.17 18.05
N ILE A 4 12.81 24.92 16.75
CA ILE A 4 13.51 23.75 16.19
C ILE A 4 15.00 23.75 16.54
N LYS A 5 15.72 24.86 16.35
CA LYS A 5 17.15 24.94 16.73
C LYS A 5 17.35 24.62 18.21
N SER A 6 16.48 25.14 19.08
CA SER A 6 16.51 24.86 20.52
C SER A 6 16.18 23.40 20.84
N LEU A 7 15.20 22.81 20.15
CA LEU A 7 14.81 21.41 20.29
C LEU A 7 15.93 20.46 19.88
N CYS A 8 16.54 20.67 18.71
CA CYS A 8 17.66 19.87 18.21
C CYS A 8 18.85 19.93 19.18
N LYS A 9 19.20 21.13 19.67
CA LYS A 9 20.27 21.30 20.67
C LYS A 9 19.97 20.54 21.97
N ARG A 10 18.74 20.61 22.45
CA ARG A 10 18.30 19.89 23.66
C ARG A 10 18.40 18.38 23.47
N VAL A 11 17.88 17.85 22.37
CA VAL A 11 17.92 16.41 22.06
C VAL A 11 19.37 15.93 21.98
N LYS A 12 20.21 16.62 21.21
CA LYS A 12 21.63 16.25 21.05
C LYS A 12 22.38 16.11 22.39
N ASN A 13 22.06 16.95 23.37
CA ASN A 13 22.82 17.00 24.61
C ASN A 13 22.24 16.16 25.76
N THR A 14 20.92 15.89 25.76
CA THR A 14 20.23 15.37 26.95
C THR A 14 19.40 14.11 26.69
N PHE A 15 19.32 13.63 25.44
CA PHE A 15 18.40 12.55 25.09
C PHE A 15 18.68 11.24 25.84
N SER A 16 19.93 10.77 25.87
CA SER A 16 20.29 9.50 26.52
C SER A 16 19.98 9.50 28.01
N ASP A 17 20.28 10.61 28.70
CA ASP A 17 19.98 10.78 30.12
C ASP A 17 18.47 10.85 30.34
N THR A 18 17.77 11.63 29.51
CA THR A 18 16.31 11.76 29.58
C THR A 18 15.61 10.43 29.32
N LEU A 19 16.11 9.61 28.40
CA LEU A 19 15.57 8.27 28.13
C LEU A 19 15.76 7.34 29.34
N SER A 20 16.86 7.51 30.07
CA SER A 20 17.18 6.72 31.25
C SER A 20 16.36 7.12 32.48
N GLU A 21 16.08 8.41 32.66
CA GLU A 21 15.36 8.93 33.82
C GLU A 21 13.85 9.08 33.59
N LYS A 22 13.47 9.63 32.43
CA LYS A 22 12.09 10.02 32.08
C LYS A 22 11.74 9.60 30.64
N PRO A 23 11.52 8.29 30.39
CA PRO A 23 11.32 7.76 29.04
C PRO A 23 10.22 8.44 28.23
N LEU A 24 9.10 8.82 28.88
CA LEU A 24 8.02 9.53 28.20
C LEU A 24 8.46 10.91 27.67
N SER A 25 9.32 11.63 28.40
CA SER A 25 9.87 12.90 27.95
C SER A 25 10.78 12.71 26.74
N ALA A 26 11.61 11.66 26.74
CA ALA A 26 12.44 11.30 25.59
C ALA A 26 11.60 10.94 24.36
N ILE A 27 10.55 10.12 24.54
CA ILE A 27 9.57 9.78 23.49
C ILE A 27 8.97 11.05 22.87
N LEU A 28 8.51 11.99 23.70
CA LEU A 28 7.93 13.24 23.21
C LEU A 28 8.98 14.13 22.53
N MET A 29 10.22 14.17 23.03
CA MET A 29 11.30 14.90 22.39
C MET A 29 11.59 14.39 20.98
N LEU A 30 11.75 13.08 20.82
CA LEU A 30 12.04 12.46 19.52
C LEU A 30 10.83 12.51 18.59
N GLY A 31 9.63 12.20 19.09
CA GLY A 31 8.39 12.31 18.33
C GLY A 31 8.13 13.74 17.83
N ASN A 32 8.44 14.76 18.63
CA ASN A 32 8.31 16.15 18.20
C ASN A 32 9.29 16.49 17.05
N LEU A 33 10.52 15.97 17.06
CA LEU A 33 11.45 16.15 15.93
C LEU A 33 10.85 15.59 14.62
N TYR A 34 10.34 14.36 14.66
CA TYR A 34 9.69 13.75 13.49
C TYR A 34 8.42 14.47 13.03
N VAL A 35 7.64 15.02 13.96
CA VAL A 35 6.46 15.83 13.61
C VAL A 35 6.89 17.16 12.97
N SER A 36 7.98 17.78 13.45
CA SER A 36 8.48 19.05 12.94
C SER A 36 8.96 18.98 11.48
N LEU A 37 9.40 17.82 10.99
CA LEU A 37 9.83 17.65 9.59
C LEU A 37 8.75 18.10 8.58
N LYS A 38 7.47 17.84 8.87
CA LYS A 38 6.36 18.18 7.95
C LYS A 38 6.15 19.67 7.70
N HIS A 39 6.69 20.53 8.56
CA HIS A 39 6.45 21.98 8.54
C HIS A 39 7.75 22.78 8.56
N ALA A 40 8.89 22.10 8.41
CA ALA A 40 10.20 22.74 8.44
C ALA A 40 10.46 23.45 7.10
N ASN A 41 11.13 24.59 7.15
CA ASN A 41 11.75 25.16 5.96
C ASN A 41 13.02 24.34 5.61
N PRO A 42 13.61 24.50 4.41
CA PRO A 42 14.75 23.67 3.97
C PRO A 42 15.96 23.67 4.92
N GLU A 43 16.26 24.80 5.57
CA GLU A 43 17.35 24.88 6.55
C GLU A 43 17.03 24.11 7.85
N GLU A 44 15.80 24.25 8.35
CA GLU A 44 15.33 23.55 9.54
C GLU A 44 15.18 22.05 9.28
N GLU A 45 14.75 21.67 8.09
CA GLU A 45 14.63 20.29 7.65
C GLU A 45 16.00 19.61 7.62
N SER A 46 17.00 20.24 6.99
CA SER A 46 18.38 19.75 6.98
C SER A 46 18.92 19.55 8.40
N LEU A 47 18.67 20.51 9.29
CA LEU A 47 19.07 20.41 10.70
C LEU A 47 18.36 19.27 11.45
N LEU A 48 17.06 19.07 11.21
CA LEU A 48 16.26 18.00 11.80
C LEU A 48 16.76 16.63 11.33
N ILE A 49 16.92 16.44 10.03
CA ILE A 49 17.42 15.20 9.43
C ILE A 49 18.80 14.85 9.99
N GLN A 50 19.72 15.83 10.01
CA GLN A 50 21.06 15.62 10.56
C GLN A 50 21.02 15.24 12.04
N THR A 51 20.12 15.85 12.82
CA THR A 51 19.96 15.53 14.25
C THR A 51 19.39 14.13 14.45
N LEU A 52 18.36 13.76 13.69
CA LEU A 52 17.73 12.45 13.74
C LEU A 52 18.70 11.34 13.34
N SER A 53 19.41 11.49 12.21
CA SER A 53 20.40 10.53 11.74
C SER A 53 21.53 10.31 12.76
N LYS A 54 22.07 11.39 13.35
CA LYS A 54 23.09 11.28 14.41
C LYS A 54 22.57 10.60 15.67
N LEU A 55 21.34 10.93 16.08
CA LEU A 55 20.74 10.33 17.25
C LEU A 55 20.55 8.83 17.03
N LYS A 56 19.95 8.47 15.91
CA LYS A 56 19.67 7.09 15.49
C LYS A 56 20.94 6.24 15.50
N ALA A 57 22.00 6.72 14.85
CA ALA A 57 23.30 6.05 14.84
C ALA A 57 23.95 5.92 16.24
N SER A 58 23.57 6.76 17.20
CA SER A 58 24.08 6.71 18.58
C SER A 58 23.26 5.80 19.52
N LEU A 59 22.06 5.37 19.12
CA LEU A 59 21.19 4.58 19.98
C LEU A 59 21.66 3.14 20.05
N THR A 60 21.88 2.68 21.27
CA THR A 60 22.15 1.26 21.55
C THR A 60 20.87 0.44 21.45
N GLU A 61 21.00 -0.85 21.19
CA GLU A 61 19.88 -1.83 21.21
C GLU A 61 19.03 -1.69 22.48
N LYS A 62 19.68 -1.58 23.65
CA LYS A 62 19.00 -1.39 24.94
C LYS A 62 18.18 -0.11 24.99
N GLN A 63 18.64 0.97 24.36
CA GLN A 63 17.91 2.24 24.31
C GLN A 63 16.74 2.17 23.33
N VAL A 64 16.90 1.52 22.16
CA VAL A 64 15.81 1.29 21.21
C VAL A 64 14.71 0.44 21.83
N ASN A 65 15.06 -0.67 22.46
CA ASN A 65 14.11 -1.52 23.20
C ASN A 65 13.42 -0.76 24.33
N ARG A 66 14.16 0.08 25.06
CA ARG A 66 13.56 0.93 26.10
C ARG A 66 12.59 1.96 25.52
N LEU A 67 12.89 2.57 24.38
CA LEU A 67 11.98 3.49 23.69
C LEU A 67 10.70 2.78 23.27
N TRP A 68 10.84 1.66 22.54
CA TRP A 68 9.71 0.89 22.03
C TRP A 68 8.84 0.35 23.16
N GLY A 69 9.43 -0.33 24.14
CA GLY A 69 8.72 -0.85 25.30
C GLY A 69 8.03 0.25 26.11
N SER A 70 8.66 1.43 26.24
CA SER A 70 8.03 2.58 26.89
C SER A 70 6.83 3.11 26.11
N ILE A 71 6.87 3.12 24.77
CA ILE A 71 5.72 3.48 23.93
C ILE A 71 4.57 2.48 24.14
N LEU A 72 4.85 1.17 24.13
CA LEU A 72 3.83 0.13 24.31
C LEU A 72 3.21 0.12 25.70
N SER A 73 3.96 0.54 26.72
CA SER A 73 3.46 0.64 28.10
C SER A 73 2.42 1.77 28.30
N ILE A 74 2.27 2.69 27.34
CA ILE A 74 1.30 3.79 27.43
C ILE A 74 -0.09 3.23 27.21
N SER A 75 -0.86 3.09 28.29
CA SER A 75 -2.23 2.60 28.21
C SER A 75 -3.12 3.51 27.34
N PRO A 76 -4.14 2.95 26.64
CA PRO A 76 -5.07 3.74 25.84
C PRO A 76 -5.74 4.87 26.62
N LYS A 77 -6.10 4.61 27.89
CA LYS A 77 -6.67 5.61 28.81
C LYS A 77 -5.70 6.78 29.03
N ARG A 78 -4.42 6.48 29.31
CA ARG A 78 -3.39 7.52 29.51
C ARG A 78 -3.17 8.31 28.23
N LEU A 79 -3.10 7.63 27.08
CA LEU A 79 -2.96 8.28 25.78
C LEU A 79 -4.15 9.21 25.50
N GLY A 80 -5.37 8.81 25.86
CA GLY A 80 -6.59 9.61 25.75
C GLY A 80 -6.58 10.92 26.53
N LEU A 81 -5.92 10.95 27.69
CA LEU A 81 -5.77 12.14 28.54
C LEU A 81 -4.68 13.12 28.05
N MET A 82 -3.83 12.71 27.10
CA MET A 82 -2.79 13.58 26.56
C MET A 82 -3.35 14.58 25.55
N THR A 83 -2.62 15.69 25.35
CA THR A 83 -2.95 16.66 24.29
C THR A 83 -2.87 16.01 22.90
N SER A 84 -3.62 16.56 21.94
CA SER A 84 -3.60 16.10 20.54
C SER A 84 -2.18 16.10 19.95
N SER A 85 -1.38 17.12 20.30
CA SER A 85 0.03 17.23 19.91
C SER A 85 0.86 16.06 20.44
N ASN A 86 0.78 15.76 21.75
CA ASN A 86 1.53 14.65 22.35
C ASN A 86 1.13 13.30 21.74
N ARG A 87 -0.18 13.08 21.52
CA ARG A 87 -0.65 11.87 20.83
C ARG A 87 -0.10 11.76 19.41
N LYS A 88 -0.04 12.87 18.67
CA LYS A 88 0.53 12.91 17.32
C LYS A 88 2.01 12.54 17.33
N SER A 89 2.79 13.07 18.27
CA SER A 89 4.22 12.80 18.41
C SER A 89 4.52 11.35 18.78
N ILE A 90 3.78 10.78 19.74
CA ILE A 90 3.92 9.35 20.11
C ILE A 90 3.60 8.46 18.92
N ASN A 91 2.46 8.70 18.26
CA ASN A 91 2.06 7.88 17.11
C ASN A 91 3.07 8.01 15.97
N LYS A 92 3.51 9.25 15.65
CA LYS A 92 4.53 9.47 14.61
C LYS A 92 5.79 8.69 14.94
N LEU A 93 6.34 8.80 16.15
CA LEU A 93 7.52 8.02 16.54
C LEU A 93 7.30 6.51 16.42
N LYS A 94 6.13 6.01 16.86
CA LYS A 94 5.80 4.59 16.71
C LYS A 94 5.82 4.15 15.24
N TYR A 95 5.26 4.96 14.33
CA TYR A 95 5.32 4.69 12.89
C TYR A 95 6.77 4.67 12.38
N GLU A 96 7.56 5.70 12.69
CA GLU A 96 8.95 5.78 12.23
C GLU A 96 9.78 4.58 12.70
N MET A 97 9.64 4.18 13.96
CA MET A 97 10.35 3.01 14.49
C MET A 97 9.92 1.69 13.84
N ALA A 98 8.67 1.58 13.39
CA ALA A 98 8.18 0.39 12.68
C ALA A 98 8.52 0.38 11.18
N CYS A 99 8.81 1.55 10.60
CA CYS A 99 9.11 1.72 9.18
C CYS A 99 10.62 1.76 8.88
N ASP A 100 11.47 1.89 9.88
CA ASP A 100 12.92 2.09 9.68
C ASP A 100 13.71 0.86 10.17
N ILE A 101 14.47 0.27 9.26
CA ILE A 101 15.15 -1.01 9.47
C ILE A 101 16.18 -0.96 10.61
N GLU A 102 16.82 0.19 10.82
CA GLU A 102 17.82 0.36 11.88
C GLU A 102 17.18 0.38 13.27
N TYR A 103 15.91 0.78 13.40
CA TYR A 103 15.17 0.56 14.65
C TYR A 103 14.69 -0.89 14.73
N LEU A 104 14.09 -1.40 13.65
CA LEU A 104 13.48 -2.74 13.61
C LEU A 104 14.44 -3.85 14.01
N GLN A 105 15.70 -3.78 13.57
CA GLN A 105 16.72 -4.80 13.89
C GLN A 105 16.97 -5.00 15.39
N HIS A 106 16.52 -4.06 16.23
CA HIS A 106 16.68 -4.10 17.68
C HIS A 106 15.39 -4.43 18.42
N ILE A 107 14.23 -4.46 17.74
CA ILE A 107 12.92 -4.63 18.36
C ILE A 107 12.51 -6.11 18.30
N ASP A 108 12.11 -6.67 19.43
CA ASP A 108 11.61 -8.05 19.51
C ASP A 108 10.29 -8.24 18.73
N ILE A 109 10.17 -9.37 18.03
CA ILE A 109 8.98 -9.74 17.26
C ILE A 109 7.72 -9.81 18.12
N ASP A 110 7.81 -10.25 19.38
CA ASP A 110 6.66 -10.33 20.29
C ASP A 110 6.11 -8.94 20.64
N ASP A 111 7.00 -7.95 20.75
CA ASP A 111 6.62 -6.57 20.99
C ASP A 111 6.05 -5.90 19.72
N LEU A 112 6.55 -6.25 18.54
CA LEU A 112 5.89 -5.87 17.28
C LEU A 112 4.48 -6.44 17.22
N ILE A 113 4.30 -7.74 17.52
CA ILE A 113 2.99 -8.39 17.50
C ILE A 113 2.01 -7.69 18.45
N LYS A 114 2.40 -7.42 19.70
CA LYS A 114 1.57 -6.64 20.65
C LYS A 114 1.15 -5.29 20.08
N ALA A 115 2.06 -4.60 19.40
CA ALA A 115 1.79 -3.32 18.76
C ALA A 115 0.80 -3.43 17.59
N GLY A 116 0.78 -4.58 16.91
CA GLY A 116 -0.04 -4.92 15.75
C GLY A 116 -1.48 -5.28 16.09
N GLN A 117 -1.80 -5.57 17.36
CA GLN A 117 -3.17 -5.87 17.82
C GLN A 117 -4.13 -4.65 17.83
N SER A 118 -3.76 -3.60 17.12
CA SER A 118 -4.55 -2.39 16.89
C SER A 118 -4.81 -2.23 15.40
N VAL A 119 -6.07 -2.17 15.01
CA VAL A 119 -6.52 -1.99 13.60
C VAL A 119 -5.88 -0.77 12.93
N LYS A 120 -5.67 0.32 13.67
CA LYS A 120 -5.00 1.51 13.14
C LYS A 120 -3.52 1.30 12.74
N PHE A 121 -2.89 0.24 13.25
CA PHE A 121 -1.44 0.05 13.21
C PHE A 121 -1.03 -1.32 12.65
N TYR A 122 -1.96 -2.25 12.43
CA TYR A 122 -1.62 -3.63 12.06
C TYR A 122 -0.84 -3.70 10.74
N ARG A 123 -1.19 -2.93 9.70
CA ARG A 123 -0.47 -2.97 8.40
C ARG A 123 1.00 -2.60 8.52
N PHE A 124 1.30 -1.56 9.31
CA PHE A 124 2.69 -1.17 9.57
C PHE A 124 3.45 -2.27 10.29
N ILE A 125 2.79 -2.97 11.22
CA ILE A 125 3.39 -4.09 11.95
C ILE A 125 3.50 -5.34 11.08
N LEU A 126 2.53 -5.63 10.23
CA LEU A 126 2.60 -6.73 9.27
C LEU A 126 3.86 -6.58 8.42
N ILE A 127 4.07 -5.39 7.87
CA ILE A 127 5.29 -5.07 7.10
C ILE A 127 6.53 -5.19 7.98
N ALA A 128 6.55 -4.59 9.18
CA ALA A 128 7.68 -4.69 10.10
C ALA A 128 8.07 -6.14 10.41
N VAL A 129 7.07 -7.00 10.64
CA VAL A 129 7.25 -8.43 10.93
C VAL A 129 7.78 -9.19 9.71
N ILE A 130 7.26 -8.89 8.52
CA ILE A 130 7.78 -9.46 7.26
C ILE A 130 9.24 -9.05 7.07
N ARG A 131 9.56 -7.77 7.26
CA ARG A 131 10.93 -7.24 7.15
C ARG A 131 11.87 -7.87 8.16
N HIS A 132 11.42 -8.03 9.40
CA HIS A 132 12.18 -8.76 10.42
C HIS A 132 12.46 -10.22 10.01
N ASN A 133 11.48 -10.90 9.40
CA ASN A 133 11.67 -12.25 8.86
C ASN A 133 12.68 -12.27 7.69
N LEU A 134 12.60 -11.32 6.77
CA LEU A 134 13.55 -11.17 5.66
C LEU A 134 14.98 -10.95 6.17
N GLN A 135 15.16 -10.05 7.14
CA GLN A 135 16.44 -9.76 7.76
C GLN A 135 17.03 -11.00 8.44
N SER A 136 16.23 -11.75 9.20
CA SER A 136 16.68 -12.98 9.86
C SER A 136 17.16 -14.06 8.88
N LYS A 137 16.66 -14.01 7.63
CA LYS A 137 17.04 -14.91 6.54
C LYS A 137 18.13 -14.33 5.62
N GLY A 138 18.63 -13.11 5.90
CA GLY A 138 19.61 -12.43 5.06
C GLY A 138 19.11 -12.06 3.66
N LEU A 139 17.79 -11.85 3.51
CA LEU A 139 17.15 -11.52 2.23
C LEU A 139 16.98 -10.01 2.05
N SER A 140 16.88 -9.59 0.78
CA SER A 140 16.66 -8.17 0.44
C SER A 140 15.30 -7.68 0.94
N ASP A 141 15.27 -6.45 1.44
CA ASP A 141 14.05 -5.79 1.89
C ASP A 141 13.37 -5.04 0.72
N PRO A 142 12.18 -5.48 0.26
CA PRO A 142 11.46 -4.79 -0.81
C PRO A 142 10.78 -3.50 -0.34
N PHE A 143 10.77 -3.21 0.97
CA PHE A 143 10.12 -2.05 1.57
C PHE A 143 11.09 -0.89 1.89
N GLU A 144 12.34 -0.94 1.42
CA GLU A 144 13.26 0.20 1.55
C GLU A 144 12.70 1.47 0.88
N GLU A 145 13.02 2.64 1.45
CA GLU A 145 12.61 3.95 0.93
C GLU A 145 12.98 4.07 -0.57
N GLU A 146 12.10 4.70 -1.36
CA GLU A 146 12.03 4.71 -2.85
C GLU A 146 11.26 3.55 -3.51
N LYS A 147 11.15 2.38 -2.87
CA LYS A 147 10.41 1.22 -3.44
C LYS A 147 8.98 1.09 -2.93
N PHE A 148 8.70 1.60 -1.73
CA PHE A 148 7.40 1.47 -1.09
C PHE A 148 6.99 2.75 -0.36
N ASP A 149 5.75 3.21 -0.59
CA ASP A 149 5.21 4.40 0.05
C ASP A 149 4.44 4.05 1.33
N PHE A 150 5.07 4.26 2.48
CA PHE A 150 4.44 4.05 3.80
C PHE A 150 3.38 5.10 4.15
N ASP A 151 3.39 6.29 3.52
CA ASP A 151 2.33 7.27 3.72
C ASP A 151 1.03 6.83 3.05
N ALA A 152 1.12 6.04 1.97
CA ALA A 152 -0.04 5.48 1.28
C ALA A 152 -0.84 4.49 2.17
N LEU A 153 -0.18 3.79 3.11
CA LEU A 153 -0.85 2.91 4.09
C LEU A 153 -1.82 3.66 5.03
N LYS A 154 -1.67 4.98 5.16
CA LYS A 154 -2.56 5.80 6.00
C LYS A 154 -3.89 6.09 5.31
N ALA A 155 -3.94 5.97 3.98
CA ALA A 155 -5.16 6.03 3.20
C ALA A 155 -5.74 4.61 3.11
N VAL A 156 -6.80 4.35 3.87
CA VAL A 156 -7.50 3.05 3.85
C VAL A 156 -8.29 2.96 2.55
N SER A 157 -7.65 2.55 1.45
CA SER A 157 -8.32 2.23 0.19
C SER A 157 -8.06 0.78 -0.23
N ALA A 158 -8.99 0.23 -1.03
CA ALA A 158 -8.87 -1.12 -1.59
C ALA A 158 -7.63 -1.25 -2.49
N GLU A 159 -7.37 -0.23 -3.32
CA GLU A 159 -6.22 -0.14 -4.22
C GLU A 159 -4.86 -0.30 -3.49
N GLN A 160 -4.74 0.28 -2.29
CA GLN A 160 -3.52 0.13 -1.47
C GLN A 160 -3.36 -1.28 -0.90
N SER A 161 -4.47 -1.99 -0.70
CA SER A 161 -4.46 -3.38 -0.22
C SER A 161 -3.98 -4.32 -1.34
N GLU A 162 -4.33 -4.02 -2.59
CA GLU A 162 -3.80 -4.74 -3.77
C GLU A 162 -2.29 -4.52 -3.96
N CYS A 163 -1.83 -3.27 -3.91
CA CYS A 163 -0.40 -2.97 -3.98
C CYS A 163 0.40 -3.67 -2.87
N LEU A 164 -0.13 -3.70 -1.64
CA LEU A 164 0.52 -4.40 -0.53
C LEU A 164 0.57 -5.91 -0.77
N ALA A 165 -0.53 -6.52 -1.20
CA ALA A 165 -0.59 -7.95 -1.51
C ALA A 165 0.43 -8.37 -2.58
N GLU A 166 0.60 -7.56 -3.64
CA GLU A 166 1.59 -7.84 -4.69
C GLU A 166 3.03 -7.85 -4.19
N VAL A 167 3.38 -6.97 -3.25
CA VAL A 167 4.71 -6.91 -2.64
C VAL A 167 4.89 -8.08 -1.67
N ILE A 168 3.89 -8.34 -0.82
CA ILE A 168 3.95 -9.42 0.18
C ILE A 168 4.02 -10.79 -0.49
N LYS A 169 3.28 -11.02 -1.58
CA LYS A 169 3.27 -12.28 -2.33
C LYS A 169 4.68 -12.76 -2.73
N LYS A 170 5.61 -11.83 -2.95
CA LYS A 170 7.00 -12.13 -3.35
C LYS A 170 7.91 -12.40 -2.16
N CYS A 171 7.44 -12.19 -0.94
CA CYS A 171 8.22 -12.33 0.27
C CYS A 171 8.01 -13.72 0.88
N PRO A 172 9.07 -14.41 1.34
CA PRO A 172 8.87 -15.55 2.21
C PRO A 172 8.22 -15.08 3.51
N LEU A 173 7.05 -15.63 3.81
CA LEU A 173 6.28 -15.20 4.96
C LEU A 173 6.89 -15.65 6.30
N PRO A 174 6.58 -14.94 7.40
CA PRO A 174 6.82 -15.42 8.77
C PRO A 174 6.06 -16.72 9.05
N SER A 175 6.41 -17.39 10.15
CA SER A 175 5.69 -18.61 10.56
C SER A 175 4.20 -18.36 10.84
N LEU A 176 3.36 -19.37 10.63
CA LEU A 176 1.92 -19.33 10.92
C LEU A 176 1.58 -18.84 12.34
N LYS A 177 2.43 -19.17 13.33
CA LYS A 177 2.25 -18.72 14.73
C LYS A 177 2.23 -17.20 14.88
N VAL A 178 2.99 -16.49 14.04
CA VAL A 178 3.06 -15.02 14.06
C VAL A 178 1.75 -14.43 13.56
N PHE A 179 1.19 -14.96 12.47
CA PHE A 179 -0.11 -14.53 11.95
C PHE A 179 -1.25 -14.84 12.93
N GLN A 180 -1.22 -16.02 13.55
CA GLN A 180 -2.16 -16.39 14.62
C GLN A 180 -2.12 -15.43 15.82
N ALA A 181 -0.95 -14.90 16.15
CA ALA A 181 -0.80 -13.97 17.27
C ALA A 181 -1.23 -12.53 16.90
N LEU A 182 -0.94 -12.10 15.66
CA LEU A 182 -1.41 -10.81 15.12
C LEU A 182 -2.93 -10.78 14.98
N GLY A 183 -3.49 -11.83 14.37
CA GLY A 183 -4.92 -12.03 14.12
C GLY A 183 -5.71 -12.45 15.35
N GLN A 184 -5.28 -12.14 16.58
CA GLN A 184 -6.03 -12.51 17.79
C GLN A 184 -7.44 -11.90 17.87
N LYS A 185 -7.69 -10.80 17.17
CA LYS A 185 -9.01 -10.17 17.04
C LYS A 185 -9.57 -10.49 15.66
N SER A 186 -10.86 -10.84 15.58
CA SER A 186 -11.52 -11.20 14.31
C SER A 186 -11.33 -10.12 13.25
N GLU A 187 -11.53 -8.85 13.61
CA GLU A 187 -11.36 -7.70 12.69
C GLU A 187 -9.94 -7.62 12.08
N ILE A 188 -8.90 -8.00 12.83
CA ILE A 188 -7.53 -8.02 12.30
C ILE A 188 -7.31 -9.27 11.45
N ALA A 189 -7.90 -10.41 11.83
CA ALA A 189 -7.84 -11.63 11.03
C ALA A 189 -8.51 -11.45 9.66
N GLU A 190 -9.70 -10.81 9.60
CA GLU A 190 -10.38 -10.42 8.36
C GLU A 190 -9.47 -9.58 7.46
N LEU A 191 -8.87 -8.56 8.04
CA LEU A 191 -7.95 -7.67 7.32
C LEU A 191 -6.68 -8.38 6.83
N LEU A 192 -6.14 -9.32 7.62
CA LEU A 192 -5.01 -10.16 7.21
C LEU A 192 -5.39 -11.10 6.06
N LEU A 193 -6.61 -11.65 6.04
CA LEU A 193 -7.09 -12.48 4.92
C LEU A 193 -7.15 -11.68 3.62
N ILE A 194 -7.56 -10.42 3.69
CA ILE A 194 -7.58 -9.50 2.53
C ILE A 194 -6.15 -9.19 2.08
N ASP A 195 -5.28 -8.77 2.99
CA ASP A 195 -3.91 -8.33 2.67
C ASP A 195 -3.01 -9.51 2.21
N LEU A 196 -3.35 -10.75 2.55
CA LEU A 196 -2.58 -11.97 2.21
C LEU A 196 -3.25 -12.86 1.16
N LYS A 197 -4.36 -12.43 0.56
CA LYS A 197 -5.21 -13.25 -0.33
C LYS A 197 -4.47 -13.94 -1.49
N ASP A 198 -3.40 -13.31 -1.98
CA ASP A 198 -2.63 -13.78 -3.13
C ASP A 198 -1.34 -14.55 -2.75
N CYS A 199 -1.14 -14.82 -1.45
CA CYS A 199 0.01 -15.54 -0.94
C CYS A 199 -0.19 -17.06 -1.02
N ASP A 200 0.91 -17.80 -1.19
CA ASP A 200 0.85 -19.26 -1.32
C ASP A 200 0.30 -19.94 -0.05
N ASP A 201 0.62 -19.41 1.13
CA ASP A 201 0.22 -19.93 2.45
C ASP A 201 -1.22 -19.53 2.87
N ILE A 202 -2.04 -18.99 1.95
CA ILE A 202 -3.36 -18.45 2.28
C ILE A 202 -4.30 -19.51 2.89
N PHE A 203 -4.21 -20.76 2.44
CA PHE A 203 -5.04 -21.86 2.95
C PHE A 203 -4.65 -22.25 4.37
N GLU A 204 -3.36 -22.31 4.68
CA GLU A 204 -2.81 -22.55 6.02
C GLU A 204 -3.23 -21.45 6.99
N ILE A 205 -3.06 -20.19 6.59
CA ILE A 205 -3.39 -19.00 7.39
C ILE A 205 -4.90 -18.92 7.65
N SER A 206 -5.71 -19.06 6.60
CA SER A 206 -7.17 -19.03 6.74
C SER A 206 -7.72 -20.22 7.52
N THR A 207 -7.11 -21.40 7.42
CA THR A 207 -7.44 -22.55 8.30
C THR A 207 -7.21 -22.21 9.77
N ALA A 208 -6.07 -21.59 10.10
CA ALA A 208 -5.78 -21.17 11.46
C ALA A 208 -6.81 -20.14 11.97
N PHE A 209 -7.21 -19.18 11.14
CA PHE A 209 -8.23 -18.19 11.51
C PHE A 209 -9.63 -18.79 11.64
N ALA A 210 -10.02 -19.76 10.81
CA ALA A 210 -11.28 -20.49 10.97
C ALA A 210 -11.36 -21.26 12.30
N GLN A 211 -10.21 -21.73 12.82
CA GLN A 211 -10.13 -22.35 14.14
C GLN A 211 -10.24 -21.33 15.27
N GLN A 212 -9.58 -20.17 15.14
CA GLN A 212 -9.55 -19.12 16.17
C GLN A 212 -10.86 -18.32 16.24
N HIS A 213 -11.49 -18.06 15.09
CA HIS A 213 -12.63 -17.16 14.94
C HIS A 213 -13.81 -17.87 14.28
N PRO A 214 -14.75 -18.42 15.07
CA PRO A 214 -15.93 -19.08 14.53
C PRO A 214 -16.74 -18.21 13.56
N SER A 215 -16.78 -16.90 13.79
CA SER A 215 -17.51 -15.94 12.96
C SER A 215 -16.97 -15.80 11.54
N LEU A 216 -15.72 -16.20 11.26
CA LEU A 216 -15.09 -16.05 9.94
C LEU A 216 -15.24 -17.29 9.05
N ARG A 217 -15.76 -18.39 9.59
CA ARG A 217 -15.74 -19.68 8.88
C ARG A 217 -16.54 -19.66 7.58
N GLU A 218 -17.70 -19.02 7.60
CA GLU A 218 -18.57 -18.90 6.42
C GLU A 218 -17.88 -18.09 5.32
N GLU A 219 -17.34 -16.92 5.67
CA GLU A 219 -16.59 -16.07 4.72
C GLU A 219 -15.36 -16.78 4.16
N ILE A 220 -14.58 -17.46 5.01
CA ILE A 220 -13.40 -18.22 4.58
C ILE A 220 -13.80 -19.35 3.63
N ALA A 221 -14.86 -20.09 3.94
CA ALA A 221 -15.33 -21.19 3.09
C ALA A 221 -15.79 -20.68 1.71
N GLU A 222 -16.54 -19.58 1.66
CA GLU A 222 -16.94 -18.95 0.39
C GLU A 222 -15.74 -18.42 -0.39
N ASN A 223 -14.76 -17.80 0.28
CA ASN A 223 -13.53 -17.35 -0.37
C ASN A 223 -12.73 -18.52 -0.97
N TRP A 224 -12.63 -19.66 -0.26
CA TRP A 224 -11.98 -20.86 -0.78
C TRP A 224 -12.71 -21.42 -2.00
N LYS A 225 -14.04 -21.53 -1.94
CA LYS A 225 -14.86 -21.95 -3.07
C LYS A 225 -14.63 -21.05 -4.28
N SER A 226 -14.74 -19.73 -4.10
CA SER A 226 -14.48 -18.76 -5.17
C SER A 226 -13.06 -18.88 -5.72
N TYR A 227 -12.07 -19.12 -4.87
CA TYR A 227 -10.68 -19.28 -5.28
C TYR A 227 -10.50 -20.53 -6.15
N LEU A 228 -11.04 -21.67 -5.74
CA LEU A 228 -10.95 -22.94 -6.47
C LEU A 228 -11.69 -22.92 -7.81
N GLU A 229 -12.79 -22.18 -7.89
CA GLU A 229 -13.53 -21.98 -9.14
C GLU A 229 -12.78 -21.07 -10.14
N THR A 230 -11.90 -20.19 -9.65
CA THR A 230 -11.27 -19.11 -10.44
C THR A 230 -9.80 -19.35 -10.77
N TYR A 231 -9.01 -19.83 -9.80
CA TYR A 231 -7.56 -19.87 -9.85
C TYR A 231 -7.02 -21.30 -9.88
N GLU A 232 -5.86 -21.46 -10.50
CA GLU A 232 -5.14 -22.72 -10.52
C GLU A 232 -4.32 -22.88 -9.23
N LEU A 233 -4.48 -24.03 -8.57
CA LEU A 233 -3.70 -24.40 -7.39
C LEU A 233 -2.25 -24.70 -7.75
N THR A 234 -1.33 -24.28 -6.89
CA THR A 234 0.05 -24.78 -6.90
C THR A 234 0.10 -26.20 -6.32
N SER A 235 1.17 -26.95 -6.61
CA SER A 235 1.35 -28.31 -6.07
C SER A 235 1.38 -28.35 -4.54
N ALA A 236 1.86 -27.29 -3.89
CA ALA A 236 1.86 -27.18 -2.43
C ALA A 236 0.43 -27.02 -1.89
N GLN A 237 -0.37 -26.13 -2.49
CA GLN A 237 -1.75 -25.87 -2.09
C GLN A 237 -2.65 -27.08 -2.35
N GLU A 238 -2.47 -27.77 -3.48
CA GLU A 238 -3.21 -28.99 -3.79
C GLU A 238 -2.94 -30.09 -2.74
N LYS A 239 -1.67 -30.26 -2.36
CA LYS A 239 -1.29 -31.19 -1.29
C LYS A 239 -1.95 -30.81 0.04
N PHE A 240 -1.85 -29.53 0.44
CA PHE A 240 -2.45 -29.04 1.67
C PHE A 240 -3.96 -29.31 1.70
N LEU A 241 -4.67 -28.92 0.64
CA LEU A 241 -6.12 -29.06 0.57
C LEU A 241 -6.58 -30.51 0.55
N THR A 242 -5.86 -31.40 -0.15
CA THR A 242 -6.16 -32.83 -0.16
C THR A 242 -6.08 -33.45 1.23
N GLU A 243 -5.13 -32.99 2.06
CA GLU A 243 -4.91 -33.48 3.42
C GLU A 243 -5.86 -32.83 4.44
N GLU A 244 -6.08 -31.51 4.35
CA GLU A 244 -6.77 -30.73 5.39
C GLU A 244 -8.26 -30.50 5.12
N LEU A 245 -8.70 -30.32 3.87
CA LEU A 245 -10.10 -30.03 3.57
C LEU A 245 -11.06 -31.12 4.08
N PRO A 246 -10.78 -32.43 3.97
CA PRO A 246 -11.65 -33.46 4.54
C PRO A 246 -11.77 -33.37 6.07
N LYS A 247 -10.70 -32.94 6.76
CA LYS A 247 -10.70 -32.72 8.21
C LYS A 247 -11.56 -31.51 8.56
N LEU A 248 -11.43 -30.43 7.78
CA LEU A 248 -12.23 -29.21 7.95
C LEU A 248 -13.71 -29.48 7.72
N LYS A 249 -14.10 -30.19 6.66
CA LYS A 249 -15.50 -30.56 6.40
C LYS A 249 -16.15 -31.37 7.52
N LYS A 250 -15.36 -32.22 8.21
CA LYS A 250 -15.84 -32.98 9.38
C LYS A 250 -16.03 -32.10 10.61
N LYS A 251 -15.15 -31.11 10.79
CA LYS A 251 -15.12 -30.25 11.99
C LYS A 251 -16.05 -29.04 11.86
N PHE A 252 -16.18 -28.48 10.67
CA PHE A 252 -16.86 -27.23 10.37
C PHE A 252 -17.84 -27.46 9.22
N PRO A 253 -19.17 -27.38 9.47
CA PRO A 253 -20.17 -27.62 8.44
C PRO A 253 -20.10 -26.63 7.27
N GLU A 254 -19.61 -25.41 7.52
CA GLU A 254 -19.48 -24.32 6.54
C GLU A 254 -18.59 -24.74 5.35
N PHE A 255 -17.53 -25.52 5.60
CA PHE A 255 -16.58 -25.96 4.56
C PHE A 255 -17.13 -27.04 3.63
N LYS A 256 -18.34 -27.56 3.86
CA LYS A 256 -18.93 -28.59 2.99
C LYS A 256 -19.13 -28.10 1.56
N ILE A 257 -19.34 -26.80 1.38
CA ILE A 257 -19.53 -26.14 0.07
C ILE A 257 -18.28 -26.12 -0.81
N VAL A 258 -17.09 -26.32 -0.22
CA VAL A 258 -15.81 -26.22 -0.92
C VAL A 258 -15.50 -27.56 -1.59
N GLU A 259 -15.39 -27.62 -2.91
CA GLU A 259 -15.07 -28.84 -3.64
C GLU A 259 -13.69 -28.71 -4.30
N LEU A 260 -12.84 -29.73 -4.21
CA LEU A 260 -11.52 -29.70 -4.85
C LEU A 260 -11.61 -29.87 -6.37
N ASP A 261 -12.61 -30.64 -6.80
CA ASP A 261 -12.85 -30.97 -8.21
C ASP A 261 -13.65 -29.89 -8.94
N SER A 262 -14.01 -28.78 -8.27
CA SER A 262 -14.69 -27.65 -8.90
C SER A 262 -13.71 -26.86 -9.78
N ARG A 263 -13.21 -27.44 -10.89
CA ARG A 263 -12.36 -26.73 -11.85
C ARG A 263 -13.09 -26.34 -13.14
N ILE A 264 -12.95 -25.04 -13.43
CA ILE A 264 -13.13 -24.28 -14.68
C ILE A 264 -14.59 -23.91 -15.06
N ARG A 265 -15.01 -22.70 -14.66
CA ARG A 265 -15.83 -21.83 -15.53
C ARG A 265 -14.91 -20.79 -16.22
N ARG A 266 -14.08 -21.21 -17.17
CA ARG A 266 -13.55 -20.31 -18.21
C ARG A 266 -14.44 -20.30 -19.46
N ASP A 267 -15.41 -21.21 -19.54
CA ASP A 267 -16.11 -21.52 -20.80
C ASP A 267 -17.33 -20.62 -21.10
N ASN A 268 -17.78 -19.80 -20.14
CA ASN A 268 -19.01 -19.00 -20.28
C ASN A 268 -18.80 -17.48 -20.38
N GLN A 269 -17.59 -17.00 -20.71
CA GLN A 269 -17.35 -15.57 -21.01
C GLN A 269 -16.75 -15.32 -22.39
N ILE A 270 -17.02 -16.19 -23.36
CA ILE A 270 -16.94 -15.83 -24.79
C ILE A 270 -18.22 -16.34 -25.47
N GLU A 271 -19.38 -15.76 -25.12
CA GLU A 271 -20.27 -15.44 -26.23
C GLU A 271 -19.50 -14.38 -27.03
N ILE A 272 -18.96 -14.78 -28.18
CA ILE A 272 -18.59 -13.81 -29.21
C ILE A 272 -19.90 -13.07 -29.45
N PRO A 273 -20.06 -11.80 -29.03
CA PRO A 273 -21.29 -11.10 -29.37
C PRO A 273 -21.30 -11.10 -30.88
N HIS A 274 -22.37 -11.65 -31.48
CA HIS A 274 -22.61 -11.48 -32.91
C HIS A 274 -22.39 -10.00 -33.19
N PRO A 275 -21.42 -9.62 -34.04
CA PRO A 275 -21.11 -8.23 -34.26
C PRO A 275 -22.25 -7.65 -35.10
N ASP A 276 -23.32 -7.24 -34.43
CA ASP A 276 -24.33 -6.41 -35.04
C ASP A 276 -23.69 -5.03 -35.25
N ARG A 277 -23.08 -4.88 -36.42
CA ARG A 277 -22.39 -3.67 -36.88
C ARG A 277 -23.30 -2.43 -36.85
N SER A 278 -24.61 -2.60 -36.73
CA SER A 278 -25.56 -1.48 -36.61
C SER A 278 -25.40 -0.71 -35.29
N TYR A 279 -25.01 -1.37 -34.19
CA TYR A 279 -24.86 -0.73 -32.88
C TYR A 279 -23.63 0.18 -32.80
N TYR A 280 -22.51 -0.24 -33.41
CA TYR A 280 -21.27 0.54 -33.43
C TYR A 280 -21.35 1.79 -34.32
N ARG A 281 -22.25 1.81 -35.30
CA ARG A 281 -22.43 2.97 -36.19
C ARG A 281 -23.12 4.13 -35.49
N ALA A 282 -24.11 3.84 -34.63
CA ALA A 282 -24.84 4.86 -33.88
C ALA A 282 -23.98 5.59 -32.85
N VAL A 283 -23.02 4.89 -32.22
CA VAL A 283 -22.17 5.46 -31.16
C VAL A 283 -21.05 6.34 -31.73
N CYS A 284 -20.55 6.04 -32.93
CA CYS A 284 -19.47 6.80 -33.55
C CYS A 284 -19.96 7.99 -34.42
N GLU A 285 -21.18 7.96 -34.95
CA GLU A 285 -21.72 9.03 -35.79
C GLU A 285 -22.47 10.13 -34.99
N GLY A 286 -22.76 9.92 -33.70
CA GLY A 286 -23.54 10.84 -32.85
C GLY A 286 -22.81 12.04 -32.23
N GLY A 287 -21.55 12.29 -32.56
CA GLY A 287 -20.68 13.23 -31.82
C GLY A 287 -20.46 14.62 -32.41
N LEU A 288 -21.01 14.95 -33.58
CA LEU A 288 -20.79 16.25 -34.24
C LEU A 288 -22.05 16.83 -34.89
N SER A 289 -23.06 17.17 -34.09
CA SER A 289 -23.92 18.32 -34.39
C SER A 289 -24.70 18.76 -33.15
N GLY A 290 -24.80 20.08 -32.92
CA GLY A 290 -25.89 20.66 -32.14
C GLY A 290 -25.68 20.81 -30.63
N VAL A 291 -25.02 21.91 -30.27
CA VAL A 291 -25.33 22.82 -29.14
C VAL A 291 -26.44 22.41 -28.16
N ALA A 292 -26.06 22.38 -26.88
CA ALA A 292 -26.84 22.68 -25.67
C ALA A 292 -28.29 22.18 -25.61
N SER A 293 -28.57 21.34 -24.62
CA SER A 293 -29.35 21.74 -23.43
C SER A 293 -29.73 20.49 -22.62
N SER A 294 -29.53 20.60 -21.31
CA SER A 294 -30.33 19.95 -20.25
C SER A 294 -30.89 18.55 -20.50
N PHE A 295 -30.43 17.56 -19.74
CA PHE A 295 -31.22 16.89 -18.70
C PHE A 295 -30.46 15.68 -18.12
N GLY A 296 -30.30 15.68 -16.80
CA GLY A 296 -30.22 14.50 -15.94
C GLY A 296 -29.15 13.44 -16.24
N ILE A 297 -27.95 13.60 -15.67
CA ILE A 297 -27.10 12.45 -15.33
C ILE A 297 -27.79 11.73 -14.18
N THR A 298 -28.70 10.81 -14.50
CA THR A 298 -29.10 9.76 -13.56
C THR A 298 -28.03 8.68 -13.61
N SER A 299 -27.66 8.27 -12.40
CA SER A 299 -26.65 7.32 -11.93
C SER A 299 -26.62 5.92 -12.56
N GLY A 300 -26.65 5.80 -13.90
CA GLY A 300 -26.68 4.51 -14.61
C GLY A 300 -25.57 4.28 -15.65
N LEU A 301 -24.73 5.27 -15.97
CA LEU A 301 -23.80 5.19 -17.12
C LEU A 301 -22.30 5.27 -16.78
N ALA A 302 -21.92 5.04 -15.52
CA ALA A 302 -20.50 4.94 -15.14
C ALA A 302 -19.81 3.62 -15.58
N GLN A 303 -20.48 2.77 -16.37
CA GLN A 303 -19.98 1.43 -16.76
C GLN A 303 -19.49 1.30 -18.20
N LEU A 304 -19.39 2.38 -18.98
CA LEU A 304 -18.83 2.30 -20.34
C LEU A 304 -17.32 2.50 -20.31
N GLY A 305 -16.59 1.39 -20.25
CA GLY A 305 -15.14 1.33 -20.52
C GLY A 305 -14.84 1.64 -21.99
N PHE A 306 -13.75 2.38 -22.24
CA PHE A 306 -13.20 2.50 -23.59
C PHE A 306 -12.33 1.28 -23.88
N VAL A 307 -12.56 0.63 -25.02
CA VAL A 307 -11.70 -0.45 -25.54
C VAL A 307 -10.69 0.17 -26.49
N LEU A 308 -9.41 0.16 -26.11
CA LEU A 308 -8.29 0.47 -27.01
C LEU A 308 -7.79 -0.84 -27.63
N SER A 309 -8.02 -1.03 -28.93
CA SER A 309 -7.44 -2.14 -29.68
C SER A 309 -6.01 -1.81 -30.10
N VAL A 310 -5.03 -2.45 -29.45
CA VAL A 310 -3.65 -2.55 -29.96
C VAL A 310 -3.56 -3.90 -30.71
N PRO A 311 -2.81 -4.03 -31.82
CA PRO A 311 -2.98 -5.14 -32.79
C PRO A 311 -2.61 -6.56 -32.33
N ALA A 312 -2.52 -6.84 -31.03
CA ALA A 312 -2.26 -8.20 -30.55
C ALA A 312 -3.03 -8.60 -29.27
N TYR A 313 -3.57 -7.67 -28.47
CA TYR A 313 -4.31 -8.00 -27.25
C TYR A 313 -5.35 -6.92 -26.93
N ALA A 314 -6.57 -7.34 -26.61
CA ALA A 314 -7.58 -6.45 -26.02
C ALA A 314 -7.31 -6.36 -24.51
N VAL A 315 -6.95 -5.17 -24.03
CA VAL A 315 -6.76 -4.90 -22.60
C VAL A 315 -7.96 -4.09 -22.13
N SER A 316 -8.74 -4.64 -21.18
CA SER A 316 -9.79 -3.90 -20.47
C SER A 316 -9.16 -3.11 -19.33
N LEU A 317 -9.20 -1.78 -19.40
CA LEU A 317 -8.76 -0.91 -18.31
C LEU A 317 -9.97 -0.30 -17.59
N PRO A 318 -9.92 -0.15 -16.25
CA PRO A 318 -10.91 0.63 -15.51
C PRO A 318 -11.01 2.05 -16.08
N VAL A 319 -12.23 2.60 -16.18
CA VAL A 319 -12.53 3.90 -16.80
C VAL A 319 -11.59 5.00 -16.30
N CYS A 320 -11.30 5.03 -14.99
CA CYS A 320 -10.43 6.03 -14.37
C CYS A 320 -8.98 5.96 -14.86
N VAL A 321 -8.43 4.76 -15.07
CA VAL A 321 -7.05 4.54 -15.55
C VAL A 321 -6.96 4.85 -17.04
N GLY A 322 -7.94 4.39 -17.83
CA GLY A 322 -8.02 4.69 -19.26
C GLY A 322 -8.18 6.18 -19.56
N MET A 323 -9.03 6.89 -18.79
CA MET A 323 -9.18 8.34 -18.90
C MET A 323 -7.90 9.08 -18.49
N HIS A 324 -7.22 8.63 -17.43
CA HIS A 324 -6.00 9.28 -16.95
C HIS A 324 -4.85 9.12 -17.96
N LEU A 325 -4.68 7.92 -18.52
CA LEU A 325 -3.70 7.66 -19.59
C LEU A 325 -4.05 8.39 -20.88
N GLY A 326 -5.33 8.40 -21.28
CA GLY A 326 -5.81 9.12 -22.46
C GLY A 326 -5.64 10.64 -22.34
N LEU A 327 -5.97 11.21 -21.19
CA LEU A 327 -5.75 12.63 -20.90
C LEU A 327 -4.26 12.96 -20.86
N ASN A 328 -3.43 12.15 -20.19
CA ASN A 328 -1.98 12.38 -20.17
C ASN A 328 -1.35 12.30 -21.56
N TRP A 329 -1.77 11.34 -22.38
CA TRP A 329 -1.32 11.22 -23.76
C TRP A 329 -1.79 12.42 -24.61
N MET A 330 -3.03 12.87 -24.47
CA MET A 330 -3.52 14.08 -25.14
C MET A 330 -2.78 15.35 -24.68
N PHE A 331 -2.45 15.47 -23.39
CA PHE A 331 -1.66 16.59 -22.86
C PHE A 331 -0.21 16.55 -23.34
N GLN A 332 0.43 15.38 -23.42
CA GLN A 332 1.76 15.22 -23.98
C GLN A 332 1.77 15.54 -25.48
N ARG A 333 0.82 15.00 -26.24
CA ARG A 333 0.70 15.25 -27.69
C ARG A 333 0.33 16.71 -28.01
N SER A 334 -0.46 17.36 -27.16
CA SER A 334 -0.72 18.81 -27.25
C SER A 334 0.54 19.64 -26.97
N LYS A 335 1.39 19.23 -26.01
CA LYS A 335 2.68 19.87 -25.74
C LYS A 335 3.69 19.65 -26.87
N GLU A 336 3.70 18.48 -27.49
CA GLU A 336 4.55 18.16 -28.66
C GLU A 336 4.10 18.94 -29.89
N ASN A 337 2.80 18.96 -30.21
CA ASN A 337 2.27 19.77 -31.32
C ASN A 337 2.52 21.28 -31.12
N LYS A 338 2.50 21.79 -29.87
CA LYS A 338 2.87 23.18 -29.57
C LYS A 338 4.38 23.45 -29.71
N ARG A 339 5.23 22.44 -29.52
CA ARG A 339 6.67 22.55 -29.77
C ARG A 339 6.99 22.49 -31.27
N GLU A 340 6.29 21.65 -32.02
CA GLU A 340 6.43 21.54 -33.49
C GLU A 340 5.86 22.76 -34.23
N THR A 341 4.77 23.36 -33.74
CA THR A 341 4.24 24.62 -34.31
C THR A 341 5.03 25.87 -33.93
N MET A 342 5.96 25.79 -32.96
CA MET A 342 6.85 26.89 -32.58
C MET A 342 8.28 26.76 -33.13
N ALA A 343 8.57 25.74 -33.94
CA ALA A 343 9.81 25.60 -34.68
C ALA A 343 9.47 25.16 -36.11
N PRO A 344 9.38 26.06 -37.13
CA PRO A 344 10.37 27.10 -37.45
C PRO A 344 9.78 28.40 -38.03
N GLU A 345 9.97 29.54 -37.36
CA GLU A 345 9.76 30.86 -37.98
C GLU A 345 10.93 31.84 -37.76
N LYS A 346 12.16 31.28 -37.68
CA LYS A 346 13.40 32.08 -37.64
C LYS A 346 14.43 31.79 -38.73
N GLU A 347 14.10 30.96 -39.72
CA GLU A 347 15.00 30.72 -40.87
C GLU A 347 14.49 31.24 -42.24
N SER A 348 13.22 31.63 -42.37
CA SER A 348 12.69 32.16 -43.65
C SER A 348 12.92 33.67 -43.85
N THR A 349 13.06 34.48 -42.79
CA THR A 349 13.29 35.93 -42.92
C THR A 349 14.75 36.35 -43.13
N LYS A 350 15.69 35.39 -43.15
CA LYS A 350 17.13 35.66 -43.40
C LYS A 350 17.60 35.27 -44.81
N ARG A 351 16.80 34.50 -45.58
CA ARG A 351 17.16 34.08 -46.96
C ARG A 351 16.56 34.97 -48.05
N GLU A 352 15.48 35.71 -47.81
CA GLU A 352 14.95 36.69 -48.78
C GLU A 352 15.66 38.05 -48.77
N LYS A 353 16.50 38.34 -47.77
CA LYS A 353 17.36 39.55 -47.76
C LYS A 353 18.78 39.35 -48.32
N MET A 354 19.15 38.13 -48.73
CA MET A 354 20.47 37.86 -49.32
C MET A 354 20.46 37.51 -50.82
N SER A 355 19.29 37.32 -51.45
CA SER A 355 19.24 36.99 -52.89
C SER A 355 18.91 38.18 -53.81
N SER A 356 18.79 39.42 -53.29
CA SER A 356 18.58 40.62 -54.10
C SER A 356 19.78 41.58 -54.18
N GLN A 357 20.99 41.12 -53.81
CA GLN A 357 22.21 41.93 -53.87
C GLN A 357 23.31 41.39 -54.80
N TYR A 358 23.06 40.32 -55.55
CA TYR A 358 23.97 39.87 -56.61
C TYR A 358 23.20 39.31 -57.81
N SER A 359 22.87 40.18 -58.75
CA SER A 359 22.77 39.86 -60.18
C SER A 359 23.05 41.17 -60.96
N PRO A 360 23.80 41.08 -62.07
CA PRO A 360 24.69 42.13 -62.58
C PRO A 360 24.02 43.43 -63.05
#